data_AF-A0A7K8URH6-F1
#
_entry.id   AF-A0A7K8URH6-F1
#
_cell.length_a   1.000
_cell.length_b   1.000
_cell.length_c   1.000
_cell.angle_alpha   90.00
_cell.angle_beta   90.00
_cell.angle_gamma   90.00
#
_symmetry.space_group_name_H-M   'P 1'
#
loop_
_entity.id
_entity.type
_entity.pdbx_description
1 polymer ?
#
loop_
_entity_poly.entity_id
_entity_poly.type
_entity_poly.pdbx_seq_one_letter_code
_entity_poly.pdbx_strand_id
1 'polypeptide(L)' 'TLIHLTFLHESGSNNPLGIASNCDKIPFHPYFSTKDALGLALILLPLTTLALF' A
#
# COMPACT_ATOMS: atom_id res chain seq x y z
N THR A 1 -9.65 2.18 11.69
CA THR A 1 -9.18 1.72 10.36
C THR A 1 -10.31 1.69 9.35
N LEU A 2 -11.46 1.08 9.62
CA LEU A 2 -12.59 1.04 8.66
C LEU A 2 -13.07 2.44 8.23
N ILE A 3 -13.38 3.35 9.16
CA ILE A 3 -13.80 4.73 8.85
C ILE A 3 -12.72 5.49 8.04
N HIS A 4 -11.45 5.26 8.38
CA HIS A 4 -10.34 5.88 7.66
C HIS A 4 -10.28 5.39 6.21
N LEU A 5 -10.40 4.07 6.00
CA LEU A 5 -10.40 3.48 4.66
C LEU A 5 -11.65 3.86 3.86
N THR A 6 -12.82 4.02 4.50
CA THR A 6 -14.02 4.47 3.78
C THR A 6 -13.83 5.88 3.22
N PHE A 7 -13.29 6.82 4.01
CA PHE A 7 -13.02 8.17 3.48
C PHE A 7 -11.92 8.17 2.42
N LEU A 8 -10.88 7.35 2.57
CA LEU A 8 -9.84 7.22 1.55
C LEU A 8 -10.38 6.61 0.26
N HIS A 9 -11.33 5.68 0.33
CA HIS A 9 -11.95 5.08 -0.85
C HIS A 9 -12.84 6.09 -1.60
N GLU A 10 -13.52 7.00 -0.90
CA GLU A 10 -14.32 8.06 -1.54
C GLU A 10 -13.43 9.01 -2.36
N SER A 11 -12.26 9.42 -1.83
CA SER A 11 -11.35 10.33 -2.54
C SER A 11 -10.38 9.62 -3.50
N GLY A 12 -10.07 8.35 -3.23
CA GLY A 12 -8.93 7.65 -3.81
C GLY A 12 -7.57 8.04 -3.18
N SER A 13 -6.53 7.28 -3.49
CA SER A 13 -5.16 7.57 -3.06
C SER A 13 -4.54 8.70 -3.86
N ASN A 14 -3.76 9.54 -3.20
CA ASN A 14 -2.91 10.53 -3.88
C ASN A 14 -1.68 9.86 -4.53
N ASN A 15 -0.95 10.60 -5.36
CA ASN A 15 0.29 10.18 -6.00
C ASN A 15 1.45 11.16 -5.69
N PRO A 16 2.72 10.77 -5.90
CA PRO A 16 3.87 11.59 -5.54
C PRO A 16 3.94 12.97 -6.23
N LEU A 17 3.34 13.10 -7.41
CA LEU A 17 3.31 14.37 -8.16
C LEU A 17 2.19 15.30 -7.68
N GLY A 18 1.25 14.82 -6.86
CA GLY A 18 0.15 15.62 -6.32
C GLY A 18 -0.86 16.12 -7.35
N ILE A 19 -0.83 15.59 -8.58
CA ILE A 19 -1.76 15.93 -9.67
C ILE A 19 -2.89 14.89 -9.76
N ALA A 20 -3.93 15.15 -10.55
CA ALA A 20 -5.02 14.19 -10.74
C ALA A 20 -4.52 12.90 -11.42
N SER A 21 -4.70 11.74 -10.76
CA SER A 21 -4.30 10.42 -11.28
C SER A 21 -5.39 9.70 -12.09
N ASN A 22 -6.53 10.35 -12.34
CA ASN A 22 -7.70 9.73 -13.01
C ASN A 22 -7.40 9.17 -14.40
N CYS A 23 -6.42 9.75 -15.11
CA CYS A 23 -6.04 9.33 -16.46
C CYS A 23 -5.19 8.06 -16.49
N ASP A 24 -4.56 7.67 -15.37
CA ASP A 24 -3.57 6.58 -15.32
C ASP A 24 -3.78 5.68 -14.10
N LYS A 25 -5.04 5.24 -13.93
CA LYS A 25 -5.42 4.39 -12.80
C LYS A 25 -5.28 2.91 -13.18
N ILE A 26 -4.44 2.19 -12.43
CA ILE A 26 -4.27 0.74 -12.55
C ILE A 26 -5.07 0.01 -11.46
N PRO A 27 -5.50 -1.24 -11.69
CA PRO A 27 -6.21 -2.02 -10.67
C PRO A 27 -5.29 -2.36 -9.49
N PHE A 28 -5.87 -2.54 -8.30
CA PHE A 28 -5.12 -2.87 -7.09
C PHE A 28 -4.40 -4.22 -7.20
N HIS A 29 -5.12 -5.25 -7.67
CA HIS A 29 -4.54 -6.54 -8.00
C HIS A 29 -4.25 -6.63 -9.51
N PRO A 30 -3.07 -7.11 -9.93
CA PRO A 30 -2.00 -7.72 -9.11
C PRO A 30 -0.95 -6.72 -8.58
N TYR A 31 -0.98 -5.46 -9.02
CA TYR A 31 0.14 -4.52 -8.86
C TYR A 31 0.45 -4.15 -7.42
N PHE A 32 -0.51 -3.56 -6.71
CA PHE A 32 -0.31 -3.13 -5.33
C PHE A 32 -0.33 -4.32 -4.36
N SER A 33 -1.12 -5.37 -4.65
CA SER A 33 -1.13 -6.59 -3.82
C SER A 33 0.24 -7.27 -3.75
N THR A 34 0.94 -7.41 -4.89
CA THR A 34 2.29 -8.00 -4.92
C THR A 34 3.34 -7.08 -4.30
N LYS A 35 3.25 -5.77 -4.56
CA LYS A 35 4.12 -4.75 -3.93
C LYS A 35 4.02 -4.79 -2.40
N ASP A 36 2.80 -4.86 -1.87
CA ASP A 36 2.56 -4.86 -0.44
C ASP A 36 3.03 -6.17 0.22
N ALA A 37 2.86 -7.32 -0.45
CA ALA A 37 3.40 -8.60 0.02
C ALA A 37 4.94 -8.60 0.10
N LEU A 38 5.62 -8.02 -0.89
CA LEU A 38 7.06 -7.83 -0.85
C LEU A 38 7.47 -6.89 0.30
N GLY A 39 6.77 -5.76 0.46
CA GLY A 39 7.00 -4.82 1.56
C GLY A 39 6.82 -5.47 2.94
N LEU A 40 5.78 -6.29 3.11
CA LEU A 40 5.55 -7.08 4.32
C LEU A 40 6.72 -8.03 4.59
N ALA A 41 7.18 -8.77 3.58
CA ALA A 41 8.32 -9.68 3.74
C ALA A 41 9.59 -8.93 4.16
N LEU A 42 9.87 -7.78 3.55
CA LEU A 42 11.04 -6.96 3.88
C LEU A 42 11.01 -6.40 5.31
N ILE A 43 9.83 -6.09 5.86
CA ILE A 43 9.70 -5.63 7.26
C ILE A 43 9.69 -6.82 8.24
N LEU A 44 9.11 -7.96 7.85
CA LEU A 44 9.11 -9.16 8.68
C LEU A 44 10.50 -9.75 8.88
N LEU A 45 11.40 -9.65 7.88
CA LEU A 45 12.77 -10.12 8.01
C LEU A 45 13.51 -9.53 9.22
N PRO A 46 13.72 -8.20 9.35
CA PRO A 46 14.39 -7.64 10.52
C PRO A 46 13.61 -7.85 11.82
N LEU A 47 12.27 -7.83 11.77
CA LEU A 47 11.44 -8.09 12.95
C LEU A 47 11.67 -9.51 13.50
N THR A 48 11.70 -10.51 12.63
CA THR A 48 11.96 -11.91 13.02
C THR A 48 13.41 -12.10 13.45
N THR A 49 14.38 -11.42 12.83
CA THR A 49 15.77 -11.46 13.33
C THR A 49 15.90 -10.89 14.73
N LEU A 50 15.19 -9.81 15.06
CA LEU A 50 15.18 -9.21 16.40
C LEU A 50 14.44 -10.08 17.42
N ALA A 51 13.41 -10.81 17.00
CA ALA A 51 12.64 -11.67 17.90
C ALA A 51 13.34 -13.00 18.23
N LEU A 52 14.22 -13.49 17.33
CA LEU A 52 14.86 -14.81 17.43
C LEU A 52 16.34 -14.75 17.86
N PHE A 53 16.92 -13.56 18.00
CA PHE A 53 18.27 -13.33 18.51
C PHE A 53 18.21 -12.36 19.70
#